data_AF-A0A402DFD5-F1
#
_entry.id   AF-A0A402DFD5-F1
#
_cell.length_a   1.000
_cell.length_b   1.000
_cell.length_c   1.000
_cell.angle_alpha   90.00
_cell.angle_beta   90.00
_cell.angle_gamma   90.00
#
_symmetry.space_group_name_H-M   'P 1'
#
loop_
_entity.id
_entity.type
_entity.pdbx_description
1 polymer ?
#
loop_
_entity_poly.entity_id
_entity_poly.type
_entity_poly.pdbx_seq_one_letter_code
_entity_poly.pdbx_strand_id
1 'polypeptide(L)'
;MLPDIGNILGRVHDEVETLNSQNAYVKKNLCFQRVIYDSYSQLYERSRNIESTFSLPASQYPLYLISLQRNLENCYVKAIALVNVEEQFWSQPMGREILTTSCSANIRVFTFFSEKEFNYHLATLREHSKKYNVYAISLAKLSDVLGANNTKDFSIIEVSGSKLLAVYDDDNTEEKNISFIADLNMIAQHEELFEKLLSSKIPVFIPPHTIQEKAETDSLRARIFKDLVPYERKLIEMSEYIDVIPYDEHEEKHAYYQDMMSKMIEIFLEHSSNNSSPIRILELGAGTGIFTVRLNKITNVTEIVAVEIDWHCYQILKGKFREQYKKVKTLNKDSRTYNPEGEFDYIFSSFADHHIKTADKAKYFDNIKQNLKPNGLMIVGDEFLRKHDPNDRDDRDSALKDYHSHIIDIAKGQGEMILAELERQALQSGLEEKGDFKVSCEQYEKLLKQAKFKFKKEKIGPENIDNIGGVYVYTAWLPT
;
A
#
# COMPACT_ATOMS: atom_id res chain seq x y z
N MET A 1 17.93 -7.96 39.72
CA MET A 1 17.23 -6.83 40.36
C MET A 1 17.53 -5.62 39.49
N LEU A 2 16.54 -5.14 38.72
CA LEU A 2 16.72 -3.92 37.92
C LEU A 2 17.05 -2.76 38.88
N PRO A 3 18.04 -1.91 38.57
CA PRO A 3 18.30 -0.75 39.41
C PRO A 3 17.05 0.16 39.40
N ASP A 4 16.82 0.86 40.50
CA ASP A 4 15.72 1.82 40.61
C ASP A 4 15.81 2.85 39.47
N ILE A 5 14.83 2.81 38.54
CA ILE A 5 14.83 3.60 37.31
C ILE A 5 14.89 5.11 37.61
N GLY A 6 14.28 5.55 38.72
CA GLY A 6 14.36 6.95 39.15
C GLY A 6 15.78 7.39 39.50
N ASN A 7 16.55 6.52 40.13
CA ASN A 7 17.97 6.75 40.43
C ASN A 7 18.88 6.63 39.20
N ILE A 8 18.47 5.86 38.18
CA ILE A 8 19.21 5.77 36.90
C ILE A 8 19.01 7.04 36.07
N LEU A 9 17.78 7.55 35.92
CA LEU A 9 17.51 8.71 35.05
C LEU A 9 18.21 9.98 35.54
N GLY A 10 18.21 10.23 36.85
CA GLY A 10 18.96 11.35 37.44
C GLY A 10 20.47 11.22 37.22
N ARG A 11 21.02 10.02 37.42
CA ARG A 11 22.46 9.75 37.18
C ARG A 11 22.85 9.88 35.71
N VAL A 12 22.02 9.37 34.79
CA VAL A 12 22.27 9.46 33.34
C VAL A 12 22.25 10.92 32.89
N HIS A 13 21.33 11.74 33.41
CA HIS A 13 21.31 13.17 33.12
C HIS A 13 22.60 13.87 33.59
N ASP A 14 22.98 13.67 34.85
CA ASP A 14 24.18 14.28 35.43
C ASP A 14 25.48 13.83 34.73
N GLU A 15 25.58 12.54 34.38
CA GLU A 15 26.73 11.97 33.67
C GLU A 15 26.81 12.51 32.23
N VAL A 16 25.68 12.62 31.54
CA VAL A 16 25.58 13.21 30.21
C VAL A 16 26.01 14.67 30.22
N GLU A 17 25.50 15.47 31.14
CA GLU A 17 25.89 16.88 31.26
C GLU A 17 27.39 17.02 31.56
N THR A 18 27.91 16.16 32.44
CA THR A 18 29.33 16.11 32.78
C THR A 18 30.19 15.76 31.56
N LEU A 19 29.83 14.73 30.80
CA LEU A 19 30.56 14.31 29.60
C LEU A 19 30.50 15.38 28.48
N ASN A 20 29.33 15.99 28.26
CA ASN A 20 29.14 17.05 27.28
C ASN A 20 29.91 18.32 27.66
N SER A 21 29.92 18.68 28.95
CA SER A 21 30.70 19.79 29.48
C SER A 21 32.20 19.52 29.55
N GLN A 22 32.67 18.32 29.22
CA GLN A 22 34.11 18.03 29.06
C GLN A 22 34.52 17.96 27.58
N ASN A 23 33.56 17.83 26.65
CA ASN A 23 33.83 17.72 25.23
C ASN A 23 34.14 19.09 24.58
N ALA A 24 35.36 19.23 24.05
CA ALA A 24 35.83 20.48 23.46
C ALA A 24 35.07 20.92 22.20
N TYR A 25 34.46 20.00 21.45
CA TYR A 25 33.67 20.31 20.26
C TYR A 25 32.27 20.78 20.63
N VAL A 26 31.63 20.13 21.60
CA VAL A 26 30.32 20.55 22.13
C VAL A 26 30.44 21.96 22.68
N LYS A 27 31.48 22.29 23.46
CA LYS A 27 31.69 23.65 23.98
C LYS A 27 31.84 24.73 22.93
N LYS A 28 32.49 24.43 21.81
CA LYS A 28 32.90 25.43 20.80
C LYS A 28 31.95 25.54 19.60
N ASN A 29 31.02 24.60 19.45
CA ASN A 29 30.13 24.53 18.28
C ASN A 29 28.66 24.65 18.70
N LEU A 30 28.06 25.82 18.45
CA LEU A 30 26.67 26.11 18.78
C LEU A 30 25.66 25.22 18.04
N CYS A 31 25.92 24.89 16.77
CA CYS A 31 25.06 23.98 16.03
C CYS A 31 25.07 22.59 16.67
N PHE A 32 26.23 22.12 17.13
CA PHE A 32 26.33 20.83 17.79
C PHE A 32 25.62 20.81 19.15
N GLN A 33 25.72 21.90 19.93
CA GLN A 33 24.93 22.06 21.16
C GLN A 33 23.43 22.00 20.89
N ARG A 34 22.97 22.64 19.80
CA ARG A 34 21.55 22.66 19.44
C ARG A 34 21.01 21.27 19.10
N VAL A 35 21.74 20.50 18.28
CA VAL A 35 21.36 19.12 17.94
C VAL A 35 21.26 18.24 19.18
N ILE A 36 22.22 18.36 20.11
CA ILE A 36 22.22 17.62 21.37
C ILE A 36 21.01 18.03 22.22
N TYR A 37 20.77 19.34 22.38
CA TYR A 37 19.63 19.85 23.14
C TYR A 37 18.29 19.36 22.58
N ASP A 38 18.10 19.42 21.27
CA ASP A 38 16.86 18.99 20.62
C ASP A 38 16.64 17.48 20.84
N SER A 39 17.70 16.67 20.81
CA SER A 39 17.63 15.22 21.08
C SER A 39 17.18 14.92 22.53
N TYR A 40 17.75 15.60 23.52
CA TYR A 40 17.35 15.42 24.93
C TYR A 40 15.96 15.99 25.22
N SER A 41 15.60 17.09 24.58
CA SER A 41 14.27 17.70 24.72
C SER A 41 13.18 16.76 24.19
N GLN A 42 13.41 16.13 23.03
CA GLN A 42 12.49 15.13 22.49
C GLN A 42 12.33 13.93 23.42
N LEU A 43 13.43 13.42 23.98
CA LEU A 43 13.38 12.33 24.96
C LEU A 43 12.61 12.74 26.22
N TYR A 44 12.86 13.95 26.73
CA TYR A 44 12.19 14.49 27.90
C TYR A 44 10.68 14.60 27.68
N GLU A 45 10.23 15.19 26.57
CA GLU A 45 8.80 15.31 26.25
C GLU A 45 8.13 13.94 26.14
N ARG A 46 8.78 12.96 25.52
CA ARG A 46 8.27 11.57 25.45
C ARG A 46 8.17 10.92 26.83
N SER A 47 9.09 11.26 27.75
CA SER A 47 9.09 10.72 29.11
C SER A 47 8.07 11.38 30.06
N ARG A 48 7.64 12.61 29.76
CA ARG A 48 6.80 13.43 30.65
C ARG A 48 5.36 12.93 30.75
N ASN A 49 4.86 12.24 29.72
CA ASN A 49 3.46 11.83 29.60
C ASN A 49 3.28 10.30 29.52
N ILE A 50 4.22 9.53 30.09
CA ILE A 50 4.11 8.06 30.14
C ILE A 50 3.08 7.68 31.19
N GLU A 51 1.94 7.14 30.75
CA GLU A 51 0.98 6.44 31.60
C GLU A 51 1.20 4.92 31.48
N SER A 52 0.38 4.25 30.67
CA SER A 52 0.52 2.83 30.35
C SER A 52 1.22 2.55 29.03
N THR A 53 1.53 3.59 28.24
CA THR A 53 2.08 3.47 26.88
C THR A 53 3.30 4.37 26.72
N PHE A 54 4.32 3.85 26.05
CA PHE A 54 5.51 4.58 25.63
C PHE A 54 5.76 4.36 24.12
N SER A 55 5.67 5.43 23.33
CA SER A 55 5.75 5.34 21.87
C SER A 55 7.07 5.92 21.33
N LEU A 56 7.59 5.27 20.28
CA LEU A 56 8.84 5.61 19.61
C LEU A 56 8.69 5.40 18.09
N PRO A 57 9.59 5.95 17.26
CA PRO A 57 9.62 5.60 15.84
C PRO A 57 9.74 4.08 15.64
N ALA A 58 8.92 3.53 14.75
CA ALA A 58 8.81 2.10 14.46
C ALA A 58 10.16 1.47 14.05
N SER A 59 11.01 2.25 13.39
CA SER A 59 12.39 1.86 13.00
C SER A 59 13.27 1.46 14.18
N GLN A 60 12.92 1.89 15.41
CA GLN A 60 13.69 1.58 16.61
C GLN A 60 13.27 0.28 17.28
N TYR A 61 12.12 -0.32 16.93
CA TYR A 61 11.63 -1.55 17.55
C TYR A 61 12.68 -2.67 17.64
N PRO A 62 13.43 -3.01 16.57
CA PRO A 62 14.43 -4.08 16.64
C PRO A 62 15.50 -3.83 17.71
N LEU A 63 15.92 -2.58 17.90
CA LEU A 63 16.95 -2.23 18.90
C LEU A 63 16.46 -2.50 20.31
N TYR A 64 15.23 -2.11 20.63
CA TYR A 64 14.64 -2.33 21.95
C TYR A 64 14.36 -3.81 22.20
N LEU A 65 13.86 -4.53 21.19
CA LEU A 65 13.66 -5.98 21.31
C LEU A 65 15.00 -6.71 21.57
N ILE A 66 16.06 -6.39 20.83
CA ILE A 66 17.40 -6.95 21.03
C ILE A 66 17.91 -6.62 22.44
N SER A 67 17.73 -5.37 22.89
CA SER A 67 18.13 -4.94 24.23
C SER A 67 17.43 -5.74 25.33
N LEU A 68 16.10 -5.91 25.23
CA LEU A 68 15.32 -6.72 26.17
C LEU A 68 15.79 -8.18 26.17
N GLN A 69 16.01 -8.76 24.99
CA GLN A 69 16.47 -10.15 24.85
C GLN A 69 17.89 -10.39 25.37
N ARG A 70 18.80 -9.40 25.29
CA ARG A 70 20.18 -9.51 25.78
C ARG A 70 20.33 -9.25 27.26
N ASN A 71 19.65 -8.22 27.74
CA ASN A 71 19.92 -7.65 29.05
C ASN A 71 19.00 -8.22 30.13
N LEU A 72 17.90 -8.88 29.73
CA LEU A 72 16.95 -9.49 30.65
C LEU A 72 16.92 -11.00 30.46
N GLU A 73 17.14 -11.74 31.54
CA GLU A 73 17.10 -13.20 31.51
C GLU A 73 15.68 -13.70 31.22
N ASN A 74 15.58 -14.79 30.47
CA ASN A 74 14.32 -15.47 30.14
C ASN A 74 13.30 -14.55 29.44
N CYS A 75 13.77 -13.81 28.43
CA CYS A 75 12.91 -13.01 27.58
C CYS A 75 12.20 -13.88 26.53
N TYR A 76 10.87 -13.96 26.64
CA TYR A 76 9.99 -14.72 25.76
C TYR A 76 9.19 -13.80 24.86
N VAL A 77 9.04 -14.17 23.59
CA VAL A 77 8.32 -13.35 22.61
C VAL A 77 7.29 -14.20 21.87
N LYS A 78 6.03 -13.75 21.90
CA LYS A 78 4.94 -14.18 21.02
C LYS A 78 4.66 -13.05 20.03
N ALA A 79 4.73 -13.30 18.73
CA ALA A 79 4.51 -12.23 17.75
C ALA A 79 3.77 -12.70 16.49
N ILE A 80 2.92 -11.83 15.96
CA ILE A 80 2.44 -11.87 14.57
C ILE A 80 3.28 -10.87 13.78
N ALA A 81 3.77 -11.30 12.63
CA ALA A 81 4.70 -10.55 11.77
C ALA A 81 4.19 -10.53 10.31
N LEU A 82 3.66 -9.41 9.85
CA LEU A 82 3.18 -9.08 8.52
C LEU A 82 4.39 -8.66 7.72
N VAL A 83 4.90 -9.65 6.99
CA VAL A 83 6.12 -9.51 6.23
C VAL A 83 5.95 -8.43 5.17
N ASN A 84 6.97 -7.57 5.05
CA ASN A 84 7.04 -6.44 4.09
C ASN A 84 6.00 -5.32 4.24
N VAL A 85 5.07 -5.37 5.21
CA VAL A 85 4.11 -4.28 5.48
C VAL A 85 4.52 -3.48 6.72
N GLU A 86 4.90 -4.17 7.78
CA GLU A 86 5.32 -3.54 9.04
C GLU A 86 6.74 -3.96 9.44
N GLU A 87 7.18 -5.19 9.11
CA GLU A 87 8.54 -5.66 9.42
C GLU A 87 9.38 -5.95 8.15
N GLN A 88 10.30 -5.02 7.84
CA GLN A 88 11.24 -5.13 6.70
C GLN A 88 12.68 -5.52 7.12
N PHE A 89 12.96 -5.68 8.41
CA PHE A 89 14.32 -5.83 8.96
C PHE A 89 14.80 -7.29 9.08
N TRP A 90 13.92 -8.28 8.87
CA TRP A 90 14.25 -9.69 9.11
C TRP A 90 15.36 -10.25 8.22
N SER A 91 15.41 -9.79 6.98
CA SER A 91 16.49 -10.11 6.02
C SER A 91 17.74 -9.24 6.20
N GLN A 92 17.69 -8.25 7.10
CA GLN A 92 18.77 -7.28 7.37
C GLN A 92 19.63 -7.72 8.58
N PRO A 93 20.76 -7.05 8.88
CA PRO A 93 21.60 -7.39 10.03
C PRO A 93 20.85 -7.44 11.37
N MET A 94 19.85 -6.56 11.58
CA MET A 94 19.04 -6.54 12.80
C MET A 94 18.21 -7.83 12.99
N GLY A 95 17.64 -8.38 11.92
CA GLY A 95 16.93 -9.67 11.96
C GLY A 95 17.81 -10.82 12.44
N ARG A 96 19.08 -10.86 11.97
CA ARG A 96 20.07 -11.85 12.43
C ARG A 96 20.43 -11.67 13.91
N GLU A 97 20.45 -10.44 14.39
CA GLU A 97 20.73 -10.13 15.80
C GLU A 97 19.57 -10.50 16.72
N ILE A 98 18.31 -10.25 16.29
CA ILE A 98 17.12 -10.75 16.97
C ILE A 98 17.14 -12.28 17.02
N LEU A 99 17.47 -12.94 15.90
CA LEU A 99 17.60 -14.39 15.86
C LEU A 99 18.64 -14.90 16.87
N THR A 100 19.82 -14.28 16.89
CA THR A 100 20.93 -14.66 17.78
C THR A 100 20.53 -14.57 19.25
N THR A 101 19.77 -13.53 19.60
CA THR A 101 19.38 -13.20 20.98
C THR A 101 18.04 -13.84 21.40
N SER A 102 17.28 -14.42 20.48
CA SER A 102 16.00 -15.10 20.78
C SER A 102 16.20 -16.37 21.63
N CYS A 103 15.18 -16.77 22.37
CA CYS A 103 15.16 -18.05 23.09
C CYS A 103 14.24 -19.07 22.38
N SER A 104 14.40 -20.36 22.68
CA SER A 104 13.67 -21.44 22.02
C SER A 104 12.18 -21.51 22.34
N ALA A 105 11.75 -20.86 23.42
CA ALA A 105 10.35 -20.75 23.80
C ALA A 105 9.61 -19.64 23.02
N ASN A 106 10.31 -18.84 22.21
CA ASN A 106 9.66 -17.85 21.36
C ASN A 106 8.72 -18.53 20.34
N ILE A 107 7.65 -17.83 20.00
CA ILE A 107 6.70 -18.22 18.96
C ILE A 107 6.47 -17.03 18.04
N ARG A 108 6.70 -17.22 16.74
CA ARG A 108 6.36 -16.22 15.74
C ARG A 108 5.49 -16.80 14.64
N VAL A 109 4.45 -16.06 14.28
CA VAL A 109 3.58 -16.37 13.15
C VAL A 109 3.84 -15.32 12.06
N PHE A 110 4.53 -15.72 11.01
CA PHE A 110 4.79 -14.87 9.85
C PHE A 110 3.60 -14.93 8.88
N THR A 111 3.10 -13.76 8.50
CA THR A 111 1.92 -13.58 7.67
C THR A 111 2.36 -13.08 6.28
N PHE A 112 1.85 -13.74 5.24
CA PHE A 112 2.24 -13.48 3.85
C PHE A 112 1.03 -13.12 2.99
N PHE A 113 1.24 -12.21 2.04
CA PHE A 113 0.23 -11.78 1.07
C PHE A 113 0.14 -12.72 -0.13
N SER A 114 1.26 -13.34 -0.50
CA SER A 114 1.35 -14.19 -1.69
C SER A 114 2.31 -15.37 -1.52
N GLU A 115 2.12 -16.38 -2.38
CA GLU A 115 3.06 -17.51 -2.49
C GLU A 115 4.47 -17.06 -2.88
N LYS A 116 4.58 -16.04 -3.75
CA LYS A 116 5.87 -15.50 -4.21
C LYS A 116 6.66 -14.90 -3.06
N GLU A 117 6.00 -14.11 -2.21
CA GLU A 117 6.60 -13.50 -1.03
C GLU A 117 7.02 -14.56 0.00
N PHE A 118 6.15 -15.54 0.27
CA PHE A 118 6.50 -16.67 1.14
C PHE A 118 7.74 -17.42 0.62
N ASN A 119 7.79 -17.73 -0.67
CA ASN A 119 8.93 -18.43 -1.27
C ASN A 119 10.23 -17.63 -1.16
N TYR A 120 10.16 -16.30 -1.33
CA TYR A 120 11.31 -15.41 -1.21
C TYR A 120 11.90 -15.44 0.22
N HIS A 121 11.05 -15.49 1.24
CA HIS A 121 11.46 -15.46 2.65
C HIS A 121 11.65 -16.84 3.29
N LEU A 122 11.31 -17.93 2.61
CA LEU A 122 11.31 -19.28 3.18
C LEU A 122 12.67 -19.70 3.76
N ALA A 123 13.78 -19.34 3.10
CA ALA A 123 15.12 -19.63 3.60
C ALA A 123 15.36 -18.96 4.97
N THR A 124 14.98 -17.69 5.10
CA THR A 124 15.05 -16.94 6.36
C THR A 124 14.19 -17.58 7.44
N LEU A 125 12.95 -17.96 7.12
CA LEU A 125 12.06 -18.65 8.08
C LEU A 125 12.66 -19.96 8.58
N ARG A 126 13.27 -20.75 7.68
CA ARG A 126 13.95 -22.00 8.04
C ARG A 126 15.14 -21.75 8.96
N GLU A 127 15.94 -20.72 8.73
CA GLU A 127 17.02 -20.34 9.66
C GLU A 127 16.46 -19.94 11.03
N HIS A 128 15.37 -19.18 11.07
CA HIS A 128 14.72 -18.80 12.31
C HIS A 128 14.15 -20.01 13.08
N SER A 129 13.57 -20.97 12.36
CA SER A 129 12.98 -22.18 12.95
C SER A 129 14.01 -23.10 13.61
N LYS A 130 15.32 -22.91 13.34
CA LYS A 130 16.40 -23.60 14.08
C LYS A 130 16.51 -23.12 15.53
N LYS A 131 16.05 -21.91 15.82
CA LYS A 131 16.21 -21.26 17.13
C LYS A 131 14.95 -21.31 17.97
N TYR A 132 13.78 -21.11 17.37
CA TYR A 132 12.49 -21.02 18.06
C TYR A 132 11.33 -21.45 17.17
N ASN A 133 10.11 -21.45 17.72
CA ASN A 133 8.93 -21.94 16.99
C ASN A 133 8.46 -20.92 15.95
N VAL A 134 8.56 -21.30 14.67
CA VAL A 134 8.15 -20.47 13.53
C VAL A 134 6.94 -21.10 12.86
N TYR A 135 5.93 -20.28 12.62
CA TYR A 135 4.74 -20.61 11.86
C TYR A 135 4.58 -19.63 10.71
N ALA A 136 3.92 -20.07 9.64
CA ALA A 136 3.53 -19.22 8.52
C ALA A 136 2.03 -19.33 8.26
N ILE A 137 1.41 -18.23 7.86
CA ILE A 137 -0.01 -18.15 7.49
C ILE A 137 -0.18 -17.16 6.35
N SER A 138 -1.22 -17.31 5.53
CA SER A 138 -1.60 -16.27 4.58
C SER A 138 -2.44 -15.19 5.26
N LEU A 139 -2.37 -13.94 4.80
CA LEU A 139 -3.19 -12.86 5.36
C LEU A 139 -4.69 -13.18 5.28
N ALA A 140 -5.14 -13.82 4.21
CA ALA A 140 -6.52 -14.24 4.05
C ALA A 140 -6.96 -15.16 5.21
N LYS A 141 -6.18 -16.20 5.50
CA LYS A 141 -6.46 -17.13 6.61
C LYS A 141 -6.33 -16.46 7.97
N LEU A 142 -5.39 -15.54 8.15
CA LEU A 142 -5.29 -14.76 9.38
C LEU A 142 -6.58 -13.96 9.61
N SER A 143 -7.08 -13.31 8.56
CA SER A 143 -8.34 -12.56 8.56
C SER A 143 -9.55 -13.47 8.85
N ASP A 144 -9.58 -14.69 8.32
CA ASP A 144 -10.64 -15.65 8.61
C ASP A 144 -10.67 -16.06 10.09
N VAL A 145 -9.49 -16.19 10.71
CA VAL A 145 -9.37 -16.64 12.12
C VAL A 145 -9.61 -15.48 13.10
N LEU A 146 -8.99 -14.34 12.88
CA LEU A 146 -9.01 -13.22 13.82
C LEU A 146 -10.06 -12.16 13.49
N GLY A 147 -10.60 -12.17 12.26
CA GLY A 147 -11.43 -11.11 11.70
C GLY A 147 -10.56 -9.97 11.13
N ALA A 148 -11.04 -9.34 10.06
CA ALA A 148 -10.31 -8.31 9.31
C ALA A 148 -9.86 -7.09 10.13
N ASN A 149 -10.46 -6.83 11.30
CA ASN A 149 -10.06 -5.72 12.17
C ASN A 149 -8.90 -6.06 13.12
N ASN A 150 -8.51 -7.34 13.20
CA ASN A 150 -7.50 -7.85 14.14
C ASN A 150 -6.28 -8.45 13.42
N THR A 151 -6.08 -8.09 12.15
CA THR A 151 -4.95 -8.56 11.32
C THR A 151 -3.82 -7.53 11.31
N LYS A 152 -3.22 -7.28 12.47
CA LYS A 152 -2.13 -6.31 12.65
C LYS A 152 -0.90 -6.97 13.27
N ASP A 153 0.26 -6.35 13.08
CA ASP A 153 1.45 -6.79 13.80
C ASP A 153 1.44 -6.35 15.25
N PHE A 154 1.85 -7.30 16.07
CA PHE A 154 2.15 -7.03 17.46
C PHE A 154 3.10 -8.09 18.00
N SER A 155 3.77 -7.71 19.09
CA SER A 155 4.54 -8.65 19.91
C SER A 155 4.17 -8.53 21.37
N ILE A 156 4.09 -9.67 22.04
CA ILE A 156 3.95 -9.78 23.49
C ILE A 156 5.29 -10.29 24.00
N ILE A 157 5.97 -9.44 24.74
CA ILE A 157 7.30 -9.68 25.30
C ILE A 157 7.12 -9.94 26.79
N GLU A 158 7.53 -11.11 27.25
CA GLU A 158 7.45 -11.51 28.66
C GLU A 158 8.84 -11.71 29.25
N VAL A 159 9.07 -11.11 30.42
CA VAL A 159 10.32 -11.20 31.15
C VAL A 159 10.03 -11.29 32.64
N SER A 160 10.49 -12.35 33.29
CA SER A 160 10.43 -12.50 34.77
C SER A 160 9.05 -12.22 35.39
N GLY A 161 7.97 -12.62 34.71
CA GLY A 161 6.58 -12.41 35.14
C GLY A 161 5.96 -11.06 34.76
N SER A 162 6.72 -10.16 34.14
CA SER A 162 6.22 -8.91 33.56
C SER A 162 5.95 -9.09 32.06
N LYS A 163 4.93 -8.41 31.54
CA LYS A 163 4.57 -8.43 30.11
C LYS A 163 4.57 -7.02 29.53
N LEU A 164 4.92 -6.94 28.26
CA LEU A 164 4.93 -5.73 27.46
C LEU A 164 4.34 -6.05 26.09
N LEU A 165 3.32 -5.31 25.68
CA LEU A 165 2.75 -5.39 24.35
C LEU A 165 3.42 -4.32 23.46
N ALA A 166 3.94 -4.69 22.30
CA ALA A 166 4.41 -3.73 21.30
C ALA A 166 3.49 -3.81 20.07
N VAL A 167 2.88 -2.69 19.69
CA VAL A 167 1.93 -2.57 18.56
C VAL A 167 2.33 -1.36 17.72
N TYR A 168 2.25 -1.49 16.41
CA TYR A 168 2.46 -0.37 15.50
C TYR A 168 1.21 0.52 15.47
N ASP A 169 1.42 1.83 15.52
CA ASP A 169 0.31 2.79 15.52
C ASP A 169 -0.34 2.85 14.12
N ASP A 170 -1.67 2.95 14.06
CA ASP A 170 -2.43 3.08 12.79
C ASP A 170 -2.43 4.52 12.24
N ASP A 171 -1.78 5.45 12.92
CA ASP A 171 -1.86 6.87 12.58
C ASP A 171 -1.07 7.15 11.28
N ASN A 172 -1.75 7.81 10.33
CA ASN A 172 -1.19 8.30 9.06
C ASN A 172 -0.24 9.50 9.27
N THR A 173 0.76 9.35 10.13
CA THR A 173 1.85 10.33 10.29
C THR A 173 3.02 9.96 9.37
N GLU A 174 3.78 10.97 8.90
CA GLU A 174 4.95 10.79 8.02
C GLU A 174 6.01 9.80 8.56
N GLU A 175 6.02 9.55 9.88
CA GLU A 175 6.85 8.53 10.53
C GLU A 175 5.95 7.55 11.30
N LYS A 176 5.95 6.26 10.91
CA LYS A 176 5.26 5.20 11.67
C LYS A 176 5.86 5.07 13.06
N ASN A 177 5.01 4.96 14.07
CA ASN A 177 5.42 4.75 15.46
C ASN A 177 5.11 3.32 15.92
N ILE A 178 5.81 2.89 16.97
CA ILE A 178 5.52 1.70 17.74
C ILE A 178 5.27 2.09 19.19
N SER A 179 4.18 1.56 19.74
CA SER A 179 3.74 1.77 21.11
C SER A 179 4.09 0.55 21.97
N PHE A 180 4.87 0.77 23.02
CA PHE A 180 5.14 -0.20 24.08
C PHE A 180 4.14 0.00 25.23
N ILE A 181 3.24 -0.95 25.41
CA ILE A 181 2.05 -0.88 26.26
C ILE A 181 2.17 -1.85 27.42
N ALA A 182 2.03 -1.34 28.65
CA ALA A 182 2.01 -2.09 29.91
C ALA A 182 0.59 -2.28 30.47
N ASP A 183 -0.46 -1.81 29.78
CA ASP A 183 -1.86 -2.03 30.16
C ASP A 183 -2.23 -3.53 30.10
N LEU A 184 -2.58 -4.09 31.26
CA LEU A 184 -2.85 -5.53 31.40
C LEU A 184 -4.10 -5.99 30.63
N ASN A 185 -5.11 -5.12 30.44
CA ASN A 185 -6.31 -5.49 29.69
C ASN A 185 -6.00 -5.59 28.20
N MET A 186 -5.24 -4.62 27.66
CA MET A 186 -4.80 -4.66 26.27
C MET A 186 -3.89 -5.86 26.02
N ILE A 187 -2.95 -6.14 26.92
CA ILE A 187 -2.10 -7.33 26.83
C ILE A 187 -2.96 -8.60 26.80
N ALA A 188 -3.90 -8.76 27.74
CA ALA A 188 -4.75 -9.94 27.82
C ALA A 188 -5.60 -10.16 26.56
N GLN A 189 -6.12 -9.08 25.95
CA GLN A 189 -6.85 -9.15 24.68
C GLN A 189 -5.97 -9.68 23.54
N HIS A 190 -4.72 -9.19 23.44
CA HIS A 190 -3.80 -9.65 22.40
C HIS A 190 -3.32 -11.08 22.65
N GLU A 191 -3.18 -11.49 23.91
CA GLU A 191 -2.93 -12.89 24.25
C GLU A 191 -4.09 -13.79 23.79
N GLU A 192 -5.34 -13.40 24.04
CA GLU A 192 -6.51 -14.15 23.59
C GLU A 192 -6.55 -14.29 22.06
N LEU A 193 -6.24 -13.22 21.32
CA LEU A 193 -6.11 -13.27 19.86
C LEU A 193 -5.03 -14.26 19.43
N PHE A 194 -3.85 -14.21 20.06
CA PHE A 194 -2.74 -15.08 19.72
C PHE A 194 -3.04 -16.55 20.04
N GLU A 195 -3.65 -16.83 21.18
CA GLU A 195 -4.07 -18.19 21.57
C GLU A 195 -5.19 -18.71 20.66
N LYS A 196 -6.16 -17.86 20.27
CA LYS A 196 -7.16 -18.18 19.26
C LYS A 196 -6.51 -18.56 17.92
N LEU A 197 -5.48 -17.81 17.50
CA LEU A 197 -4.74 -18.09 16.28
C LEU A 197 -4.04 -19.45 16.33
N LEU A 198 -3.28 -19.73 17.39
CA LEU A 198 -2.55 -21.00 17.51
C LEU A 198 -3.50 -22.20 17.70
N SER A 199 -4.56 -22.05 18.50
CA SER A 199 -5.54 -23.12 18.75
C SER A 199 -6.34 -23.50 17.50
N SER A 200 -6.46 -22.60 16.52
CA SER A 200 -7.08 -22.90 15.22
C SER A 200 -6.33 -23.96 14.42
N LYS A 201 -5.03 -24.17 14.69
CA LYS A 201 -4.11 -25.04 13.93
C LYS A 201 -4.02 -24.70 12.43
N ILE A 202 -4.47 -23.50 12.05
CA ILE A 202 -4.37 -22.98 10.69
C ILE A 202 -2.95 -22.49 10.36
N PRO A 203 -2.23 -21.77 11.27
CA PRO A 203 -0.82 -21.48 11.06
C PRO A 203 -0.01 -22.76 10.84
N VAL A 204 0.83 -22.74 9.80
CA VAL A 204 1.63 -23.90 9.38
C VAL A 204 3.00 -23.80 10.00
N PHE A 205 3.36 -24.76 10.84
CA PHE A 205 4.72 -24.86 11.39
C PHE A 205 5.77 -24.97 10.28
N ILE A 206 6.82 -24.16 10.37
CA ILE A 206 7.95 -24.17 9.44
C ILE A 206 9.08 -25.02 10.05
N PRO A 207 9.43 -26.16 9.44
CA PRO A 207 10.52 -27.00 9.94
C PRO A 207 11.89 -26.39 9.63
N PRO A 208 12.90 -26.61 10.50
CA PRO A 208 14.29 -26.28 10.17
C PRO A 208 14.76 -27.13 9.00
N HIS A 209 15.61 -26.55 8.14
CA HIS A 209 16.13 -27.13 6.89
C HIS A 209 16.12 -28.67 6.82
N THR A 210 15.41 -29.25 5.83
CA THR A 210 15.48 -30.68 5.49
C THR A 210 15.94 -30.90 4.05
N ILE A 211 16.51 -32.07 3.78
CA ILE A 211 17.17 -32.46 2.52
C ILE A 211 16.17 -32.59 1.34
N GLN A 212 14.85 -32.61 1.58
CA GLN A 212 13.80 -32.73 0.56
C GLN A 212 13.17 -31.38 0.21
N GLU A 213 13.96 -30.46 -0.34
CA GLU A 213 13.56 -29.05 -0.44
C GLU A 213 12.31 -28.80 -1.28
N LYS A 214 12.10 -29.48 -2.41
CA LYS A 214 11.02 -29.11 -3.35
C LYS A 214 9.64 -29.60 -2.91
N ALA A 215 9.48 -30.91 -2.66
CA ALA A 215 8.20 -31.50 -2.32
C ALA A 215 7.66 -31.00 -0.96
N GLU A 216 8.55 -30.79 0.02
CA GLU A 216 8.19 -30.20 1.31
C GLU A 216 7.75 -28.75 1.15
N THR A 217 8.47 -27.96 0.36
CA THR A 217 8.11 -26.56 0.09
C THR A 217 6.76 -26.47 -0.63
N ASP A 218 6.52 -27.32 -1.64
CA ASP A 218 5.25 -27.38 -2.33
C ASP A 218 4.10 -27.75 -1.38
N SER A 219 4.34 -28.66 -0.43
CA SER A 219 3.37 -29.04 0.61
C SER A 219 3.11 -27.93 1.63
N LEU A 220 4.15 -27.23 2.10
CA LEU A 220 4.02 -26.08 2.99
C LEU A 220 3.24 -24.96 2.32
N ARG A 221 3.64 -24.58 1.11
CA ARG A 221 2.95 -23.59 0.28
C ARG A 221 1.48 -23.99 0.08
N ALA A 222 1.22 -25.24 -0.28
CA ALA A 222 -0.14 -25.74 -0.34
C ALA A 222 -0.83 -25.56 1.00
N ARG A 223 -0.31 -25.98 2.15
CA ARG A 223 -1.04 -25.82 3.42
C ARG A 223 -1.26 -24.36 3.84
N ILE A 224 -0.33 -23.46 3.53
CA ILE A 224 -0.44 -22.02 3.83
C ILE A 224 -1.49 -21.37 2.93
N PHE A 225 -1.53 -21.71 1.63
CA PHE A 225 -2.36 -21.03 0.63
C PHE A 225 -3.53 -21.86 0.06
N LYS A 226 -3.66 -23.15 0.40
CA LYS A 226 -4.78 -24.05 0.01
C LYS A 226 -6.05 -23.65 0.73
N ASP A 227 -7.18 -23.87 0.08
CA ASP A 227 -8.51 -23.39 0.48
C ASP A 227 -8.74 -21.90 0.22
N LEU A 228 -7.81 -21.23 -0.48
CA LEU A 228 -8.17 -20.08 -1.31
C LEU A 228 -9.19 -20.57 -2.34
N VAL A 229 -10.46 -20.27 -2.11
CA VAL A 229 -11.55 -20.61 -3.02
C VAL A 229 -11.15 -20.08 -4.41
N PRO A 230 -11.27 -20.87 -5.49
CA PRO A 230 -11.04 -20.41 -6.87
C PRO A 230 -11.93 -19.22 -7.30
N TYR A 231 -12.79 -18.73 -6.41
CA TYR A 231 -13.64 -17.55 -6.53
C TYR A 231 -13.01 -16.26 -5.96
N GLU A 232 -11.86 -16.37 -5.27
CA GLU A 232 -11.02 -15.26 -4.83
C GLU A 232 -9.53 -15.57 -5.11
N ARG A 233 -9.19 -15.87 -6.37
CA ARG A 233 -7.92 -15.35 -6.88
C ARG A 233 -8.10 -13.84 -6.95
N LYS A 234 -7.88 -13.19 -5.82
CA LYS A 234 -7.84 -11.73 -5.70
C LYS A 234 -6.92 -11.24 -6.80
N LEU A 235 -7.52 -10.59 -7.80
CA LEU A 235 -6.82 -10.15 -8.97
C LEU A 235 -5.84 -9.08 -8.49
N ILE A 236 -4.57 -9.29 -8.80
CA ILE A 236 -3.49 -8.35 -8.57
C ILE A 236 -3.06 -7.95 -9.97
N GLU A 237 -2.99 -6.64 -10.20
CA GLU A 237 -2.56 -6.07 -11.47
C GLU A 237 -1.43 -5.08 -11.15
N MET A 238 -1.75 -3.81 -10.90
CA MET A 238 -0.75 -2.78 -10.60
C MET A 238 0.13 -3.13 -9.39
N SER A 239 -0.45 -3.74 -8.35
CA SER A 239 0.29 -4.13 -7.14
C SER A 239 1.27 -5.29 -7.34
N GLU A 240 1.37 -5.87 -8.55
CA GLU A 240 2.42 -6.83 -8.90
C GLU A 240 3.80 -6.14 -9.04
N TYR A 241 3.81 -4.88 -9.47
CA TYR A 241 5.03 -4.16 -9.86
C TYR A 241 5.17 -2.75 -9.25
N ILE A 242 4.11 -2.21 -8.65
CA ILE A 242 4.10 -0.93 -7.92
C ILE A 242 3.74 -1.17 -6.45
N ASP A 243 4.46 -0.51 -5.54
CA ASP A 243 4.05 -0.45 -4.13
C ASP A 243 2.87 0.52 -3.98
N VAL A 244 1.75 0.01 -3.47
CA VAL A 244 0.46 0.71 -3.44
C VAL A 244 0.45 1.84 -2.40
N ILE A 245 1.23 1.73 -1.32
CA ILE A 245 1.24 2.78 -0.27
C ILE A 245 1.96 4.04 -0.78
N PRO A 246 3.21 3.97 -1.28
CA PRO A 246 3.86 5.12 -1.91
C PRO A 246 3.07 5.67 -3.11
N TYR A 247 2.41 4.81 -3.88
CA TYR A 247 1.49 5.25 -4.93
C TYR A 247 0.37 6.13 -4.36
N ASP A 248 -0.36 5.66 -3.33
CA ASP A 248 -1.48 6.41 -2.76
C ASP A 248 -1.08 7.80 -2.22
N GLU A 249 0.13 7.89 -1.66
CA GLU A 249 0.65 9.11 -1.04
C GLU A 249 1.20 10.13 -2.05
N HIS A 250 1.74 9.66 -3.18
CA HIS A 250 2.49 10.51 -4.12
C HIS A 250 1.79 10.74 -5.45
N GLU A 251 0.80 9.92 -5.83
CA GLU A 251 0.18 9.98 -7.17
C GLU A 251 -0.47 11.34 -7.47
N GLU A 252 -1.01 12.04 -6.47
CA GLU A 252 -1.53 13.41 -6.67
C GLU A 252 -0.47 14.41 -7.15
N LYS A 253 0.81 14.11 -7.00
CA LYS A 253 1.93 14.93 -7.50
C LYS A 253 2.38 14.52 -8.89
N HIS A 254 1.81 13.45 -9.45
CA HIS A 254 2.06 13.04 -10.83
C HIS A 254 1.76 14.20 -11.77
N ALA A 255 2.68 14.45 -12.71
CA ALA A 255 2.56 15.57 -13.62
C ALA A 255 1.21 15.52 -14.35
N TYR A 256 0.51 16.67 -14.36
CA TYR A 256 -0.79 16.88 -15.00
C TYR A 256 -1.99 16.14 -14.38
N TYR A 257 -1.81 15.32 -13.34
CA TYR A 257 -2.89 14.49 -12.80
C TYR A 257 -4.00 15.30 -12.12
N GLN A 258 -3.64 16.30 -11.30
CA GLN A 258 -4.62 17.17 -10.66
C GLN A 258 -5.42 18.02 -11.67
N ASP A 259 -4.72 18.54 -12.68
CA ASP A 259 -5.35 19.35 -13.74
C ASP A 259 -6.32 18.50 -14.56
N MET A 260 -5.93 17.25 -14.86
CA MET A 260 -6.79 16.28 -15.54
C MET A 260 -8.05 15.98 -14.73
N MET A 261 -7.91 15.61 -13.45
CA MET A 261 -9.07 15.34 -12.59
C MET A 261 -9.99 16.56 -12.46
N SER A 262 -9.42 17.77 -12.40
CA SER A 262 -10.18 19.02 -12.34
C SER A 262 -10.98 19.22 -13.62
N LYS A 263 -10.37 18.97 -14.79
CA LYS A 263 -11.04 19.09 -16.08
C LYS A 263 -12.14 18.04 -16.28
N MET A 264 -11.93 16.81 -15.80
CA MET A 264 -12.96 15.77 -15.82
C MET A 264 -14.20 16.19 -15.01
N ILE A 265 -14.00 16.82 -13.85
CA ILE A 265 -15.09 17.34 -13.01
C ILE A 265 -15.77 18.53 -13.67
N GLU A 266 -15.02 19.45 -14.28
CA GLU A 266 -15.57 20.59 -15.04
C GLU A 266 -16.54 20.11 -16.13
N ILE A 267 -16.10 19.19 -17.00
CA ILE A 267 -16.94 18.61 -18.07
C ILE A 267 -18.21 17.98 -17.50
N PHE A 268 -18.10 17.25 -16.40
CA PHE A 268 -19.23 16.65 -15.72
C PHE A 268 -20.23 17.70 -15.19
N LEU A 269 -19.74 18.75 -14.54
CA LEU A 269 -20.57 19.81 -13.98
C LEU A 269 -21.27 20.61 -15.09
N GLU A 270 -20.58 20.91 -16.19
CA GLU A 270 -21.16 21.57 -17.35
C GLU A 270 -22.30 20.74 -17.95
N HIS A 271 -22.08 19.44 -18.16
CA HIS A 271 -23.09 18.55 -18.73
C HIS A 271 -24.27 18.31 -17.77
N SER A 272 -24.01 18.23 -16.47
CA SER A 272 -25.05 17.95 -15.46
C SER A 272 -25.82 19.19 -15.00
N SER A 273 -25.41 20.40 -15.41
CA SER A 273 -25.95 21.69 -14.95
C SER A 273 -27.48 21.83 -15.07
N ASN A 274 -28.10 21.19 -16.08
CA ASN A 274 -29.55 21.21 -16.29
C ASN A 274 -30.27 19.95 -15.79
N ASN A 275 -29.56 19.03 -15.14
CA ASN A 275 -30.10 17.76 -14.69
C ASN A 275 -30.56 17.85 -13.23
N SER A 276 -31.88 17.91 -13.03
CA SER A 276 -32.51 17.95 -11.71
C SER A 276 -32.72 16.56 -11.08
N SER A 277 -32.34 15.49 -11.79
CA SER A 277 -32.54 14.11 -11.35
C SER A 277 -31.33 13.56 -10.56
N PRO A 278 -31.55 12.53 -9.71
CA PRO A 278 -30.46 11.81 -9.03
C PRO A 278 -29.42 11.27 -10.01
N ILE A 279 -28.16 11.72 -9.89
CA ILE A 279 -27.07 11.26 -10.75
C ILE A 279 -26.42 10.01 -10.14
N ARG A 280 -26.25 8.97 -10.97
CA ARG A 280 -25.49 7.75 -10.66
C ARG A 280 -24.20 7.73 -11.47
N ILE A 281 -23.09 7.48 -10.79
CA ILE A 281 -21.75 7.40 -11.37
C ILE A 281 -21.20 5.99 -11.23
N LEU A 282 -20.56 5.50 -12.29
CA LEU A 282 -19.68 4.33 -12.26
C LEU A 282 -18.25 4.81 -12.50
N GLU A 283 -17.34 4.50 -11.59
CA GLU A 283 -15.91 4.74 -11.75
C GLU A 283 -15.22 3.40 -11.98
N LEU A 284 -14.57 3.26 -13.13
CA LEU A 284 -13.86 2.05 -13.56
C LEU A 284 -12.37 2.23 -13.30
N GLY A 285 -11.78 1.31 -12.54
CA GLY A 285 -10.38 1.42 -12.10
C GLY A 285 -10.21 2.56 -11.10
N ALA A 286 -10.95 2.48 -9.99
CA ALA A 286 -10.93 3.53 -8.97
C ALA A 286 -9.60 3.60 -8.19
N GLY A 287 -8.70 2.63 -8.38
CA GLY A 287 -7.42 2.54 -7.71
C GLY A 287 -7.62 2.55 -6.20
N THR A 288 -6.87 3.42 -5.53
CA THR A 288 -6.97 3.66 -4.08
C THR A 288 -8.03 4.71 -3.72
N GLY A 289 -8.80 5.23 -4.69
CA GLY A 289 -9.92 6.13 -4.50
C GLY A 289 -9.61 7.63 -4.55
N ILE A 290 -8.46 8.04 -5.09
CA ILE A 290 -8.05 9.46 -5.18
C ILE A 290 -9.08 10.30 -5.94
N PHE A 291 -9.55 9.82 -7.09
CA PHE A 291 -10.58 10.49 -7.86
C PHE A 291 -11.98 10.32 -7.26
N THR A 292 -12.30 9.13 -6.71
CA THR A 292 -13.54 8.86 -5.96
C THR A 292 -13.78 9.89 -4.84
N VAL A 293 -12.73 10.30 -4.12
CA VAL A 293 -12.83 11.33 -3.06
C VAL A 293 -13.34 12.66 -3.62
N ARG A 294 -12.92 13.03 -4.83
CA ARG A 294 -13.37 14.26 -5.49
C ARG A 294 -14.82 14.15 -5.97
N LEU A 295 -15.18 13.04 -6.61
CA LEU A 295 -16.57 12.76 -7.02
C LEU A 295 -17.53 12.80 -5.84
N ASN A 296 -17.11 12.26 -4.70
CA ASN A 296 -17.92 12.24 -3.49
C ASN A 296 -18.19 13.64 -2.90
N LYS A 297 -17.42 14.67 -3.24
CA LYS A 297 -17.68 16.06 -2.80
C LYS A 297 -18.83 16.73 -3.58
N ILE A 298 -19.28 16.14 -4.68
CA ILE A 298 -20.29 16.73 -5.56
C ILE A 298 -21.71 16.43 -5.04
N THR A 299 -22.52 17.46 -4.78
CA THR A 299 -23.79 17.34 -4.04
C THR A 299 -24.96 16.73 -4.84
N ASN A 300 -25.01 16.90 -6.17
CA ASN A 300 -26.06 16.34 -7.03
C ASN A 300 -25.82 14.86 -7.39
N VAL A 301 -24.68 14.29 -6.98
CA VAL A 301 -24.38 12.86 -7.14
C VAL A 301 -24.98 12.08 -5.98
N THR A 302 -25.83 11.11 -6.31
CA THR A 302 -26.59 10.30 -5.35
C THR A 302 -26.01 8.92 -5.12
N GLU A 303 -25.29 8.38 -6.11
CA GLU A 303 -24.58 7.11 -6.00
C GLU A 303 -23.29 7.15 -6.82
N ILE A 304 -22.20 6.64 -6.25
CA ILE A 304 -20.92 6.39 -6.91
C ILE A 304 -20.60 4.93 -6.69
N VAL A 305 -20.46 4.17 -7.77
CA VAL A 305 -19.98 2.79 -7.73
C VAL A 305 -18.53 2.80 -8.20
N ALA A 306 -17.60 2.59 -7.28
CA ALA A 306 -16.17 2.57 -7.54
C ALA A 306 -15.70 1.10 -7.69
N VAL A 307 -15.30 0.74 -8.90
CA VAL A 307 -14.86 -0.61 -9.28
C VAL A 307 -13.35 -0.65 -9.37
N GLU A 308 -12.73 -1.58 -8.64
CA GLU A 308 -11.29 -1.80 -8.70
C GLU A 308 -10.97 -3.29 -8.79
N ILE A 309 -10.09 -3.69 -9.70
CA ILE A 309 -9.71 -5.08 -9.92
C ILE A 309 -8.57 -5.50 -8.98
N ASP A 310 -7.60 -4.61 -8.76
CA ASP A 310 -6.43 -4.84 -7.92
C ASP A 310 -6.83 -4.91 -6.45
N TRP A 311 -6.53 -6.03 -5.82
CA TRP A 311 -6.93 -6.29 -4.45
C TRP A 311 -6.34 -5.32 -3.42
N HIS A 312 -5.07 -4.92 -3.59
CA HIS A 312 -4.39 -4.05 -2.63
C HIS A 312 -4.91 -2.61 -2.76
N CYS A 313 -5.06 -2.12 -4.00
CA CYS A 313 -5.73 -0.84 -4.26
C CYS A 313 -7.16 -0.84 -3.69
N TYR A 314 -7.90 -1.92 -3.92
CA TYR A 314 -9.25 -2.07 -3.39
C TYR A 314 -9.30 -2.04 -1.85
N GLN A 315 -8.30 -2.56 -1.12
CA GLN A 315 -8.30 -2.46 0.34
C GLN A 315 -8.21 -1.01 0.80
N ILE A 316 -7.35 -0.20 0.19
CA ILE A 316 -7.21 1.22 0.51
C ILE A 316 -8.49 1.96 0.15
N LEU A 317 -9.02 1.75 -1.06
CA LEU A 317 -10.30 2.30 -1.50
C LEU A 317 -11.42 1.96 -0.52
N LYS A 318 -11.58 0.68 -0.17
CA LYS A 318 -12.60 0.23 0.78
C LYS A 318 -12.41 0.87 2.15
N GLY A 319 -11.17 0.99 2.63
CA GLY A 319 -10.82 1.65 3.88
C GLY A 319 -11.27 3.11 3.92
N LYS A 320 -10.97 3.88 2.87
CA LYS A 320 -11.35 5.30 2.77
C LYS A 320 -12.86 5.56 2.84
N PHE A 321 -13.68 4.60 2.39
CA PHE A 321 -15.13 4.79 2.28
C PHE A 321 -15.97 3.94 3.27
N ARG A 322 -15.35 3.27 4.24
CA ARG A 322 -16.01 2.29 5.12
C ARG A 322 -17.06 2.87 6.07
N GLU A 323 -16.95 4.13 6.51
CA GLU A 323 -17.74 4.63 7.66
C GLU A 323 -18.42 5.99 7.51
N GLN A 324 -18.15 6.78 6.46
CA GLN A 324 -18.65 8.17 6.37
C GLN A 324 -19.44 8.50 5.10
N TYR A 325 -19.36 7.68 4.04
CA TYR A 325 -19.80 8.08 2.71
C TYR A 325 -20.91 7.17 2.17
N LYS A 326 -22.14 7.45 2.62
CA LYS A 326 -23.34 6.66 2.28
C LYS A 326 -23.63 6.54 0.78
N LYS A 327 -23.09 7.43 -0.05
CA LYS A 327 -23.30 7.40 -1.51
C LYS A 327 -22.21 6.66 -2.29
N VAL A 328 -21.11 6.23 -1.66
CA VAL A 328 -20.02 5.53 -2.34
C VAL A 328 -20.10 4.04 -2.05
N LYS A 329 -20.13 3.22 -3.10
CA LYS A 329 -20.09 1.76 -3.04
C LYS A 329 -18.81 1.28 -3.70
N THR A 330 -17.92 0.68 -2.92
CA THR A 330 -16.63 0.16 -3.39
C THR A 330 -16.74 -1.33 -3.70
N LEU A 331 -16.26 -1.76 -4.87
CA LEU A 331 -16.40 -3.13 -5.36
C LEU A 331 -15.08 -3.67 -5.94
N ASN A 332 -14.65 -4.85 -5.48
CA ASN A 332 -13.56 -5.56 -6.12
C ASN A 332 -14.08 -6.36 -7.32
N LYS A 333 -14.05 -5.76 -8.52
CA LYS A 333 -14.62 -6.30 -9.75
C LYS A 333 -13.79 -5.89 -10.96
N ASP A 334 -13.94 -6.65 -12.04
CA ASP A 334 -13.27 -6.40 -13.32
C ASP A 334 -14.09 -5.41 -14.17
N SER A 335 -13.49 -4.26 -14.49
CA SER A 335 -14.11 -3.19 -15.28
C SER A 335 -14.55 -3.62 -16.69
N ARG A 336 -13.98 -4.72 -17.23
CA ARG A 336 -14.35 -5.29 -18.53
C ARG A 336 -15.64 -6.10 -18.49
N THR A 337 -16.15 -6.44 -17.30
CA THR A 337 -17.30 -7.35 -17.13
C THR A 337 -18.31 -6.89 -16.09
N TYR A 338 -18.01 -5.83 -15.34
CA TYR A 338 -18.91 -5.34 -14.32
C TYR A 338 -20.18 -4.76 -14.97
N ASN A 339 -21.28 -5.52 -14.85
CA ASN A 339 -22.59 -5.20 -15.41
C ASN A 339 -23.69 -5.43 -14.36
N PRO A 340 -23.86 -4.49 -13.40
CA PRO A 340 -24.94 -4.53 -12.41
C PRO A 340 -26.31 -4.27 -13.05
N GLU A 341 -27.38 -4.45 -12.27
CA GLU A 341 -28.70 -4.00 -12.68
C GLU A 341 -28.79 -2.46 -12.71
N GLY A 342 -29.36 -1.93 -13.79
CA GLY A 342 -29.54 -0.51 -14.03
C GLY A 342 -28.33 0.17 -14.66
N GLU A 343 -28.55 1.37 -15.20
CA GLU A 343 -27.54 2.14 -15.94
C GLU A 343 -27.06 3.36 -15.14
N PHE A 344 -25.94 3.93 -15.58
CA PHE A 344 -25.26 5.08 -15.00
C PHE A 344 -25.36 6.30 -15.92
N ASP A 345 -25.49 7.48 -15.33
CA ASP A 345 -25.51 8.75 -16.05
C ASP A 345 -24.11 9.12 -16.56
N TYR A 346 -23.08 8.76 -15.77
CA TYR A 346 -21.69 9.00 -16.11
C TYR A 346 -20.82 7.80 -15.76
N ILE A 347 -19.88 7.51 -16.66
CA ILE A 347 -18.82 6.53 -16.42
C ILE A 347 -17.49 7.27 -16.44
N PHE A 348 -16.69 7.15 -15.37
CA PHE A 348 -15.36 7.73 -15.28
C PHE A 348 -14.27 6.65 -15.31
N SER A 349 -13.12 7.00 -15.87
CA SER A 349 -11.87 6.25 -15.80
C SER A 349 -10.73 7.27 -15.68
N SER A 350 -9.92 7.19 -14.63
CA SER A 350 -8.86 8.15 -14.32
C SER A 350 -7.55 7.40 -14.15
N PHE A 351 -6.64 7.52 -15.12
CA PHE A 351 -5.36 6.78 -15.17
C PHE A 351 -5.52 5.25 -15.08
N ALA A 352 -6.67 4.72 -15.50
CA ALA A 352 -6.97 3.30 -15.39
C ALA A 352 -7.10 2.59 -16.74
N ASP A 353 -7.46 3.32 -17.80
CA ASP A 353 -7.83 2.73 -19.08
C ASP A 353 -6.63 2.02 -19.71
N HIS A 354 -5.44 2.60 -19.61
CA HIS A 354 -4.20 2.03 -20.15
C HIS A 354 -3.79 0.69 -19.52
N HIS A 355 -4.36 0.30 -18.37
CA HIS A 355 -4.15 -1.04 -17.79
C HIS A 355 -4.95 -2.15 -18.53
N ILE A 356 -5.88 -1.77 -19.40
CA ILE A 356 -6.64 -2.72 -20.22
C ILE A 356 -5.91 -3.00 -21.52
N LYS A 357 -5.43 -4.25 -21.66
CA LYS A 357 -4.82 -4.78 -22.88
C LYS A 357 -5.63 -4.43 -24.13
N THR A 358 -4.94 -4.09 -25.22
CA THR A 358 -5.59 -3.74 -26.50
C THR A 358 -6.56 -4.83 -26.99
N ALA A 359 -6.22 -6.11 -26.79
CA ALA A 359 -7.08 -7.25 -27.14
C ALA A 359 -8.41 -7.28 -26.35
N ASP A 360 -8.44 -6.71 -25.15
CA ASP A 360 -9.60 -6.67 -24.27
C ASP A 360 -10.42 -5.38 -24.38
N LYS A 361 -9.91 -4.35 -25.07
CA LYS A 361 -10.57 -3.04 -25.21
C LYS A 361 -11.96 -3.14 -25.83
N ALA A 362 -12.17 -4.06 -26.78
CA ALA A 362 -13.51 -4.26 -27.38
C ALA A 362 -14.54 -4.69 -26.32
N LYS A 363 -14.17 -5.66 -25.47
CA LYS A 363 -14.99 -6.15 -24.37
C LYS A 363 -15.24 -5.05 -23.33
N TYR A 364 -14.21 -4.28 -23.00
CA TYR A 364 -14.30 -3.14 -22.09
C TYR A 364 -15.30 -2.08 -22.58
N PHE A 365 -15.19 -1.64 -23.84
CA PHE A 365 -16.12 -0.67 -24.41
C PHE A 365 -17.54 -1.24 -24.58
N ASP A 366 -17.70 -2.53 -24.86
CA ASP A 366 -19.01 -3.16 -24.85
C ASP A 366 -19.66 -3.14 -23.46
N ASN A 367 -18.87 -3.36 -22.39
CA ASN A 367 -19.35 -3.23 -21.02
C ASN A 367 -19.77 -1.80 -20.68
N ILE A 368 -18.96 -0.80 -21.07
CA ILE A 368 -19.30 0.62 -20.88
C ILE A 368 -20.64 0.95 -21.55
N LYS A 369 -20.85 0.53 -22.79
CA LYS A 369 -22.10 0.78 -23.52
C LYS A 369 -23.33 0.17 -22.85
N GLN A 370 -23.19 -1.01 -22.25
CA GLN A 370 -24.29 -1.67 -21.55
C GLN A 370 -24.65 -0.97 -20.24
N ASN A 371 -23.68 -0.32 -19.61
CA ASN A 371 -23.85 0.38 -18.35
C ASN A 371 -24.22 1.86 -18.51
N LEU A 372 -24.04 2.45 -19.70
CA LEU A 372 -24.25 3.87 -19.93
C LEU A 372 -25.69 4.16 -20.36
N LYS A 373 -26.36 5.06 -19.65
CA LYS A 373 -27.71 5.53 -20.03
C LYS A 373 -27.70 6.18 -21.41
N PRO A 374 -28.86 6.23 -22.09
CA PRO A 374 -29.07 7.16 -23.19
C PRO A 374 -28.72 8.59 -22.78
N ASN A 375 -27.94 9.29 -23.60
CA ASN A 375 -27.37 10.62 -23.31
C ASN A 375 -26.39 10.70 -22.14
N GLY A 376 -25.97 9.56 -21.58
CA GLY A 376 -24.88 9.51 -20.60
C GLY A 376 -23.52 9.80 -21.24
N LEU A 377 -22.55 10.19 -20.42
CA LEU A 377 -21.17 10.43 -20.85
C LEU A 377 -20.19 9.44 -20.23
N MET A 378 -19.26 8.96 -21.05
CA MET A 378 -18.01 8.40 -20.58
C MET A 378 -16.95 9.50 -20.56
N ILE A 379 -16.28 9.71 -19.43
CA ILE A 379 -15.23 10.71 -19.25
C ILE A 379 -13.95 9.98 -18.82
N VAL A 380 -12.93 10.01 -19.68
CA VAL A 380 -11.67 9.29 -19.48
C VAL A 380 -10.53 10.30 -19.41
N GLY A 381 -9.86 10.38 -18.26
CA GLY A 381 -8.59 11.08 -18.12
C GLY A 381 -7.48 10.05 -18.13
N ASP A 382 -6.58 10.10 -19.11
CA ASP A 382 -5.52 9.11 -19.22
C ASP A 382 -4.26 9.63 -19.91
N GLU A 383 -3.22 8.81 -19.85
CA GLU A 383 -1.91 9.01 -20.41
C GLU A 383 -1.82 8.38 -21.81
N PHE A 384 -1.34 9.14 -22.78
CA PHE A 384 -1.25 8.72 -24.18
C PHE A 384 0.15 8.99 -24.72
N LEU A 385 0.68 8.02 -25.46
CA LEU A 385 2.00 8.12 -26.08
C LEU A 385 1.96 9.03 -27.31
N ARG A 386 3.15 9.49 -27.74
CA ARG A 386 3.31 10.03 -29.09
C ARG A 386 2.86 9.02 -30.14
N LYS A 387 2.59 9.51 -31.35
CA LYS A 387 2.34 8.64 -32.50
C LYS A 387 3.53 7.68 -32.69
N HIS A 388 3.21 6.40 -32.87
CA HIS A 388 4.14 5.30 -33.12
C HIS A 388 3.44 4.20 -33.92
N ASP A 389 4.17 3.31 -34.57
CA ASP A 389 3.61 2.10 -35.18
C ASP A 389 3.40 1.01 -34.11
N PRO A 390 2.16 0.56 -33.83
CA PRO A 390 1.90 -0.51 -32.86
C PRO A 390 2.55 -1.86 -33.21
N ASN A 391 2.90 -2.09 -34.48
CA ASN A 391 3.51 -3.33 -34.93
C ASN A 391 5.04 -3.26 -34.92
N ASP A 392 5.60 -2.08 -34.64
CA ASP A 392 7.03 -1.88 -34.46
C ASP A 392 7.33 -1.75 -32.97
N ARG A 393 7.91 -2.81 -32.41
CA ARG A 393 8.25 -2.85 -30.98
C ARG A 393 9.25 -1.76 -30.60
N ASP A 394 10.23 -1.46 -31.46
CA ASP A 394 11.28 -0.50 -31.14
C ASP A 394 10.72 0.93 -31.13
N ASP A 395 9.82 1.26 -32.07
CA ASP A 395 9.15 2.56 -32.08
C ASP A 395 8.19 2.73 -30.89
N ARG A 396 7.43 1.68 -30.54
CA ARG A 396 6.59 1.68 -29.32
C ARG A 396 7.42 1.86 -28.06
N ASP A 397 8.49 1.08 -27.91
CA ASP A 397 9.36 1.13 -26.72
C ASP A 397 10.08 2.49 -26.63
N SER A 398 10.40 3.13 -27.77
CA SER A 398 10.86 4.51 -27.80
C SER A 398 9.79 5.48 -27.33
N ALA A 399 8.55 5.33 -27.80
CA ALA A 399 7.44 6.21 -27.40
C ALA A 399 7.15 6.13 -25.89
N LEU A 400 7.22 4.92 -25.30
CA LEU A 400 7.16 4.72 -23.84
C LEU A 400 8.29 5.48 -23.14
N LYS A 401 9.54 5.30 -23.59
CA LYS A 401 10.70 5.97 -22.99
C LYS A 401 10.60 7.49 -23.08
N ASP A 402 10.15 8.02 -24.22
CA ASP A 402 9.97 9.46 -24.43
C ASP A 402 8.99 10.05 -23.42
N TYR A 403 7.85 9.38 -23.23
CA TYR A 403 6.82 9.80 -22.27
C TYR A 403 7.30 9.66 -20.82
N HIS A 404 7.69 8.46 -20.39
CA HIS A 404 8.04 8.21 -18.99
C HIS A 404 9.28 8.99 -18.56
N SER A 405 10.27 9.20 -19.45
CA SER A 405 11.45 10.01 -19.11
C SER A 405 11.06 11.47 -18.84
N HIS A 406 10.10 12.01 -19.60
CA HIS A 406 9.59 13.36 -19.37
C HIS A 406 8.93 13.51 -17.99
N ILE A 407 8.09 12.55 -17.60
CA ILE A 407 7.45 12.53 -16.27
C ILE A 407 8.48 12.37 -15.15
N ILE A 408 9.45 11.45 -15.32
CA ILE A 408 10.57 11.24 -14.38
C ILE A 408 11.37 12.53 -14.18
N ASP A 409 11.66 13.25 -15.25
CA ASP A 409 12.46 14.48 -15.18
C ASP A 409 11.71 15.61 -14.46
N ILE A 410 10.39 15.71 -14.65
CA ILE A 410 9.53 16.63 -13.87
C ILE A 410 9.57 16.25 -12.38
N ALA A 411 9.33 14.98 -12.05
CA ALA A 411 9.31 14.51 -10.67
C ALA A 411 10.65 14.79 -9.96
N LYS A 412 11.78 14.49 -10.63
CA LYS A 412 13.12 14.82 -10.13
C LYS A 412 13.34 16.32 -9.95
N GLY A 413 12.89 17.13 -10.92
CA GLY A 413 12.98 18.59 -10.85
C GLY A 413 12.22 19.18 -9.67
N GLN A 414 11.16 18.51 -9.22
CA GLN A 414 10.36 18.85 -8.05
C GLN A 414 10.88 18.23 -6.73
N GLY A 415 11.90 17.37 -6.79
CA GLY A 415 12.42 16.64 -5.63
C GLY A 415 11.59 15.41 -5.23
N GLU A 416 10.60 15.02 -6.03
CA GLU A 416 9.70 13.89 -5.78
C GLU A 416 10.35 12.56 -6.23
N MET A 417 11.36 12.13 -5.49
CA MET A 417 12.17 10.95 -5.84
C MET A 417 11.38 9.63 -5.81
N ILE A 418 10.38 9.52 -4.94
CA ILE A 418 9.49 8.36 -4.85
C ILE A 418 8.64 8.25 -6.13
N LEU A 419 8.02 9.36 -6.54
CA LEU A 419 7.26 9.42 -7.80
C LEU A 419 8.15 9.08 -9.01
N ALA A 420 9.39 9.58 -9.03
CA ALA A 420 10.33 9.24 -10.10
C ALA A 420 10.69 7.74 -10.13
N GLU A 421 10.61 7.02 -9.02
CA GLU A 421 10.81 5.57 -8.96
C GLU A 421 9.54 4.79 -9.37
N LEU A 422 8.36 5.23 -8.91
CA LEU A 422 7.07 4.68 -9.36
C LEU A 422 6.96 4.74 -10.89
N GLU A 423 7.37 5.85 -11.49
CA GLU A 423 7.34 6.04 -12.93
C GLU A 423 8.37 5.18 -13.68
N ARG A 424 9.50 4.83 -13.05
CA ARG A 424 10.44 3.83 -13.61
C ARG A 424 9.83 2.44 -13.61
N GLN A 425 9.08 2.09 -12.56
CA GLN A 425 8.40 0.81 -12.45
C GLN A 425 7.27 0.69 -13.49
N ALA A 426 6.51 1.77 -13.71
CA ALA A 426 5.51 1.86 -14.78
C ALA A 426 6.16 1.67 -16.17
N LEU A 427 7.24 2.40 -16.46
CA LEU A 427 8.01 2.23 -17.70
C LEU A 427 8.47 0.77 -17.90
N GLN A 428 9.03 0.15 -16.86
CA GLN A 428 9.48 -1.24 -16.93
C GLN A 428 8.31 -2.19 -17.21
N SER A 429 7.16 -1.98 -16.56
CA SER A 429 5.94 -2.76 -16.79
C SER A 429 5.45 -2.66 -18.24
N GLY A 430 5.52 -1.46 -18.84
CA GLY A 430 5.16 -1.23 -20.24
C GLY A 430 6.10 -1.93 -21.23
N LEU A 431 7.42 -1.83 -21.00
CA LEU A 431 8.42 -2.51 -21.82
C LEU A 431 8.31 -4.05 -21.76
N GLU A 432 7.84 -4.57 -20.62
CA GLU A 432 7.58 -6.00 -20.39
C GLU A 432 6.16 -6.44 -20.76
N GLU A 433 5.28 -5.52 -21.16
CA GLU A 433 3.86 -5.74 -21.48
C GLU A 433 3.07 -6.45 -20.36
N LYS A 434 3.35 -6.05 -19.10
CA LYS A 434 2.74 -6.66 -17.92
C LYS A 434 1.46 -5.97 -17.47
N GLY A 435 1.50 -4.67 -17.27
CA GLY A 435 0.36 -3.89 -16.76
C GLY A 435 0.15 -2.52 -17.43
N ASP A 436 1.16 -1.97 -18.10
CA ASP A 436 1.03 -0.71 -18.83
C ASP A 436 0.86 -0.95 -20.34
N PHE A 437 -0.33 -0.66 -20.88
CA PHE A 437 -0.68 -0.82 -22.29
C PHE A 437 -1.04 0.52 -22.94
N LYS A 438 -0.33 1.60 -22.57
CA LYS A 438 -0.49 2.94 -23.16
C LYS A 438 -0.44 2.90 -24.69
N VAL A 439 -1.32 3.68 -25.31
CA VAL A 439 -1.43 3.84 -26.76
C VAL A 439 -1.40 5.32 -27.13
N SER A 440 -1.19 5.63 -28.41
CA SER A 440 -1.38 6.99 -28.90
C SER A 440 -2.86 7.36 -28.97
N CYS A 441 -3.15 8.67 -29.00
CA CYS A 441 -4.50 9.18 -29.24
C CYS A 441 -5.13 8.58 -30.51
N GLU A 442 -4.38 8.49 -31.62
CA GLU A 442 -4.92 7.97 -32.89
C GLU A 442 -5.42 6.52 -32.78
N GLN A 443 -4.68 5.69 -32.04
CA GLN A 443 -5.06 4.31 -31.78
C GLN A 443 -6.29 4.24 -30.86
N TYR A 444 -6.32 5.03 -29.78
CA TYR A 444 -7.45 5.07 -28.87
C TYR A 444 -8.74 5.54 -29.55
N GLU A 445 -8.65 6.59 -30.35
CA GLU A 445 -9.75 7.12 -31.15
C GLU A 445 -10.29 6.10 -32.17
N LYS A 446 -9.42 5.27 -32.74
CA LYS A 446 -9.85 4.17 -33.63
C LYS A 446 -10.70 3.15 -32.85
N LEU A 447 -10.29 2.80 -31.63
CA LEU A 447 -11.05 1.89 -30.77
C LEU A 447 -12.42 2.49 -30.39
N LEU A 448 -12.47 3.77 -30.03
CA LEU A 448 -13.74 4.48 -29.75
C LEU A 448 -14.68 4.46 -30.96
N LYS A 449 -14.16 4.75 -32.17
CA LYS A 449 -14.94 4.69 -33.42
C LYS A 449 -15.46 3.29 -33.71
N GLN A 450 -14.64 2.26 -33.53
CA GLN A 450 -15.04 0.86 -33.69
C GLN A 450 -16.14 0.47 -32.70
N ALA A 451 -16.05 0.96 -31.46
CA ALA A 451 -17.07 0.78 -30.45
C ALA A 451 -18.34 1.63 -30.69
N LYS A 452 -18.34 2.50 -31.71
CA LYS A 452 -19.43 3.42 -32.12
C LYS A 452 -19.65 4.63 -31.20
N PHE A 453 -18.64 5.03 -30.43
CA PHE A 453 -18.70 6.28 -29.68
C PHE A 453 -18.42 7.50 -30.58
N LYS A 454 -19.15 8.58 -30.35
CA LYS A 454 -18.71 9.94 -30.69
C LYS A 454 -17.87 10.45 -29.52
N PHE A 455 -16.89 11.31 -29.78
CA PHE A 455 -16.03 11.83 -28.73
C PHE A 455 -15.47 13.22 -29.03
N LYS A 456 -15.02 13.89 -27.98
CA LYS A 456 -14.12 15.05 -27.99
C LYS A 456 -12.93 14.73 -27.08
N LYS A 457 -11.81 15.42 -27.30
CA LYS A 457 -10.63 15.32 -26.44
C LYS A 457 -10.05 16.69 -26.16
N GLU A 458 -9.43 16.81 -25.00
CA GLU A 458 -8.70 18.00 -24.56
C GLU A 458 -7.35 17.56 -24.02
N LYS A 459 -6.27 18.25 -24.41
CA LYS A 459 -4.92 17.96 -23.90
C LYS A 459 -4.72 18.75 -22.62
N ILE A 460 -4.27 18.08 -21.57
CA ILE A 460 -3.99 18.69 -20.26
C ILE A 460 -2.53 19.11 -20.18
N GLY A 461 -1.63 18.23 -20.62
CA GLY A 461 -0.22 18.54 -20.67
C GLY A 461 0.59 17.40 -21.27
N PRO A 462 1.83 17.65 -21.68
CA PRO A 462 2.47 18.96 -21.78
C PRO A 462 1.89 19.83 -22.90
N GLU A 463 1.77 21.14 -22.64
CA GLU A 463 1.33 22.11 -23.65
C GLU A 463 2.36 22.24 -24.78
N ASN A 464 1.90 22.34 -26.03
CA ASN A 464 2.73 22.61 -27.22
C ASN A 464 3.86 21.60 -27.52
N ILE A 465 3.87 20.42 -26.88
CA ILE A 465 4.84 19.36 -27.13
C ILE A 465 4.11 18.08 -27.57
N ASP A 466 4.08 17.80 -28.87
CA ASP A 466 3.35 16.64 -29.42
C ASP A 466 4.24 15.42 -29.69
N ASN A 467 5.56 15.58 -29.66
CA ASN A 467 6.52 14.53 -29.94
C ASN A 467 6.84 13.63 -28.74
N ILE A 468 6.17 13.76 -27.61
CA ILE A 468 6.34 12.88 -26.42
C ILE A 468 5.06 12.17 -26.01
N GLY A 469 3.89 12.69 -26.38
CA GLY A 469 2.60 12.24 -25.87
C GLY A 469 2.01 13.26 -24.90
N GLY A 470 1.21 12.79 -23.95
CA GLY A 470 0.64 13.64 -22.90
C GLY A 470 -0.56 13.02 -22.19
N VAL A 471 -1.05 13.76 -21.21
CA VAL A 471 -2.30 13.50 -20.50
C VAL A 471 -3.44 14.19 -21.23
N TYR A 472 -4.51 13.45 -21.48
CA TYR A 472 -5.70 13.94 -22.19
C TYR A 472 -6.97 13.56 -21.43
N VAL A 473 -8.00 14.41 -21.55
CA VAL A 473 -9.36 14.08 -21.13
C VAL A 473 -10.21 13.86 -22.38
N TYR A 474 -10.79 12.67 -22.49
CA TYR A 474 -11.77 12.29 -23.50
C TYR A 474 -13.18 12.33 -22.93
N THR A 475 -14.09 12.93 -23.68
CA THR A 475 -15.53 12.88 -23.43
C THR A 475 -16.18 12.11 -24.55
N ALA A 476 -16.84 10.99 -24.26
CA ALA A 476 -17.42 10.08 -25.25
C ALA A 476 -18.88 9.76 -24.95
N TRP A 477 -19.69 9.61 -26.00
CA TRP A 477 -21.13 9.34 -25.91
C TRP A 477 -21.63 8.52 -27.09
N LEU A 478 -22.76 7.83 -26.88
CA LEU A 478 -23.42 7.07 -27.94
C LEU A 478 -24.27 8.01 -28.82
N PRO A 479 -24.29 7.82 -30.16
CA PRO A 479 -25.22 8.53 -31.02
C PRO A 479 -26.67 8.19 -30.62
N THR A 480 -27.51 9.23 -30.54
CA THR A 480 -28.97 9.11 -30.42
C THR A 480 -29.62 8.58 -31.69
#